data_AF-A0A1I5RX63-F1
#
_entry.id   AF-A0A1I5RX63-F1
#
_cell.length_a   1.000
_cell.length_b   1.000
_cell.length_c   1.000
_cell.angle_alpha   90.00
_cell.angle_beta   90.00
_cell.angle_gamma   90.00
#
_symmetry.space_group_name_H-M   'P 1'
#
loop_
_entity.id
_entity.type
_entity.pdbx_description
1 polymer ?
#
loop_
_entity_poly.entity_id
_entity_poly.type
_entity_poly.pdbx_seq_one_letter_code
_entity_poly.pdbx_strand_id
1 'polypeptide(L)'
;MTESSALLAHNWSFAVFLLGVFGLIAFMLGVSSLLGSRAWGRSKNEPFEAGVVPTGSARLRLSAKFYLVAMLFVIFDVEALFLFAWAVSVRESGWAGLIEATVFIAILLAGLVYLWRIGALDWAPEARRKRQAKLKQ
;
A
#
# COMPACT_ATOMS: atom_id res chain seq x y z
N MET A 1 24.72 -3.07 32.92
CA MET A 1 23.64 -4.02 33.27
C MET A 1 22.25 -3.42 33.05
N THR A 2 22.03 -2.15 33.43
CA THR A 2 20.76 -1.41 33.26
C THR A 2 20.30 -1.21 31.81
N GLU A 3 21.21 -0.94 30.86
CA GLU A 3 20.83 -0.76 29.45
C GLU A 3 20.34 -2.06 28.79
N SER A 4 21.07 -3.17 28.97
CA SER A 4 20.64 -4.49 28.46
C SER A 4 19.28 -4.90 29.03
N SER A 5 19.06 -4.69 30.33
CA SER A 5 17.75 -4.96 30.94
C SER A 5 16.64 -4.04 30.41
N ALA A 6 16.94 -2.78 30.07
CA ALA A 6 15.96 -1.84 29.52
C ALA A 6 15.57 -2.21 28.09
N LEU A 7 16.52 -2.61 27.24
CA LEU A 7 16.24 -3.11 25.89
C LEU A 7 15.42 -4.40 25.92
N LEU A 8 15.78 -5.33 26.82
CA LEU A 8 15.01 -6.56 27.03
C LEU A 8 13.57 -6.26 27.48
N ALA A 9 13.40 -5.35 28.43
CA ALA A 9 12.07 -4.93 28.88
C ALA A 9 11.25 -4.30 27.74
N HIS A 10 11.84 -3.40 26.95
CA HIS A 10 11.17 -2.77 25.81
C HIS A 10 10.73 -3.78 24.74
N ASN A 11 11.63 -4.68 24.35
CA ASN A 11 11.34 -5.72 23.37
C ASN A 11 10.26 -6.68 23.88
N TRP A 12 10.29 -7.03 25.17
CA TRP A 12 9.28 -7.87 25.78
C TRP A 12 7.92 -7.18 25.88
N SER A 13 7.88 -5.90 26.24
CA SER A 13 6.65 -5.11 26.23
C SER A 13 6.03 -5.05 24.83
N PHE A 14 6.85 -4.84 23.80
CA PHE A 14 6.39 -4.86 22.41
C PHE A 14 5.86 -6.24 21.99
N ALA A 15 6.58 -7.32 22.32
CA ALA A 15 6.15 -8.68 22.02
C ALA A 15 4.84 -9.05 22.72
N VAL A 16 4.68 -8.70 24.00
CA VAL A 16 3.45 -8.93 24.76
C VAL A 16 2.29 -8.13 24.16
N PHE A 17 2.52 -6.88 23.75
CA PHE A 17 1.51 -6.08 23.06
C PHE A 17 1.05 -6.74 21.76
N LEU A 18 1.98 -7.18 20.90
CA LEU A 18 1.64 -7.87 19.66
C LEU A 18 0.86 -9.16 19.92
N LEU A 19 1.32 -9.98 20.88
CA LEU A 19 0.61 -11.20 21.28
C LEU A 19 -0.78 -10.90 21.83
N GLY A 20 -0.94 -9.81 22.57
CA GLY A 20 -2.25 -9.33 23.04
C GLY A 20 -3.17 -8.96 21.87
N VAL A 21 -2.67 -8.24 20.87
CA VAL A 21 -3.45 -7.85 19.67
C VAL A 21 -3.86 -9.09 18.88
N PHE A 22 -2.92 -9.99 18.55
CA PHE A 22 -3.24 -11.22 17.83
C PHE A 22 -4.15 -12.14 18.63
N GLY A 23 -3.94 -12.24 19.94
CA GLY A 23 -4.77 -12.99 20.87
C GLY A 23 -6.19 -12.46 20.93
N LEU A 24 -6.38 -11.13 20.96
CA LEU A 24 -7.70 -10.51 20.93
C LEU A 24 -8.41 -10.78 19.60
N ILE A 25 -7.72 -10.61 18.47
CA ILE A 25 -8.30 -10.91 17.14
C ILE A 25 -8.72 -12.38 17.07
N ALA A 26 -7.84 -13.29 17.48
CA ALA A 26 -8.13 -14.72 17.50
C ALA A 26 -9.28 -15.07 18.45
N PHE A 27 -9.35 -14.43 19.62
CA PHE A 27 -10.44 -14.60 20.56
C PHE A 27 -11.78 -14.11 19.98
N MET A 28 -11.83 -12.93 19.39
CA MET A 28 -13.05 -12.39 18.78
C MET A 28 -13.54 -13.28 17.62
N LEU A 29 -12.64 -13.71 16.74
CA LEU A 29 -12.98 -14.62 15.64
C LEU A 29 -13.38 -16.02 16.17
N GLY A 30 -12.69 -16.52 17.19
CA GLY A 30 -12.95 -17.82 17.81
C GLY A 30 -14.30 -17.87 18.51
N VAL A 31 -14.60 -16.88 19.34
CA VAL A 31 -15.90 -16.73 20.02
C VAL A 31 -17.01 -16.55 18.98
N SER A 32 -16.82 -15.69 17.97
CA SER A 32 -17.81 -15.51 16.90
C SER A 32 -18.05 -16.80 16.12
N SER A 33 -17.02 -17.62 15.88
CA SER A 33 -17.15 -18.91 15.18
C SER A 33 -17.80 -19.98 16.06
N LEU A 34 -17.60 -19.95 17.38
CA LEU A 34 -18.17 -20.92 18.32
C LEU A 34 -19.64 -20.61 18.64
N LEU A 35 -19.97 -19.33 18.86
CA LEU A 35 -21.34 -18.89 19.17
C LEU A 35 -22.20 -18.68 17.92
N GLY A 36 -21.57 -18.50 16.75
CA GLY A 36 -22.28 -18.26 15.49
C GLY A 36 -22.96 -19.51 14.94
N SER A 37 -24.24 -19.39 14.55
CA SER A 37 -24.96 -20.47 13.88
C SER A 37 -24.36 -20.75 12.49
N ARG A 38 -23.81 -21.95 12.31
CA ARG A 38 -23.28 -22.42 11.03
C ARG A 38 -24.43 -22.91 10.15
N ALA A 39 -24.96 -22.03 9.31
CA ALA A 39 -25.85 -22.42 8.23
C ALA A 39 -25.03 -22.97 7.05
N TRP A 40 -25.21 -24.25 6.72
CA TRP A 40 -24.65 -24.89 5.54
C TRP A 40 -25.71 -24.94 4.43
N GLY A 41 -25.66 -23.99 3.52
CA GLY A 41 -26.51 -23.94 2.32
C GLY A 41 -25.66 -23.74 1.08
N ARG A 42 -25.98 -24.45 -0.01
CA ARG A 42 -25.24 -24.36 -1.29
C ARG A 42 -25.12 -22.92 -1.79
N SER A 43 -26.22 -22.16 -1.73
CA SER A 43 -26.26 -20.75 -2.14
C SER A 43 -25.42 -19.80 -1.27
N LYS A 44 -25.12 -20.17 -0.01
CA LYS A 44 -24.31 -19.34 0.90
C LYS A 44 -22.81 -19.40 0.57
N ASN A 45 -22.40 -20.42 -0.19
CA ASN A 45 -21.03 -20.64 -0.63
C ASN A 45 -20.79 -20.15 -2.08
N GLU A 46 -21.81 -19.57 -2.73
CA GLU A 46 -21.69 -19.02 -4.07
C GLU A 46 -21.33 -17.53 -4.01
N PRO A 47 -20.42 -17.04 -4.87
CA PRO A 47 -20.12 -15.61 -4.99
C PRO A 47 -21.38 -14.80 -5.27
N PHE A 48 -21.51 -13.65 -4.60
CA PHE A 48 -22.64 -12.75 -4.81
C PHE A 48 -22.52 -12.02 -6.15
N GLU A 49 -23.49 -12.21 -7.03
CA GLU A 49 -23.55 -11.55 -8.35
C GLU A 49 -24.95 -10.96 -8.62
N ALA A 50 -25.46 -10.15 -7.67
CA ALA A 50 -26.75 -9.46 -7.78
C ALA A 50 -27.95 -10.38 -8.15
N GLY A 51 -27.90 -11.64 -7.75
CA GLY A 51 -28.97 -12.64 -7.98
C GLY A 51 -28.78 -13.51 -9.23
N VAL A 52 -27.70 -13.36 -9.98
CA VAL A 52 -27.35 -14.28 -11.08
C VAL A 52 -26.28 -15.28 -10.65
N VAL A 53 -26.27 -16.45 -11.31
CA VAL A 53 -25.21 -17.45 -11.11
C VAL A 53 -23.94 -16.92 -11.76
N PRO A 54 -22.79 -16.92 -11.06
CA PRO A 54 -21.52 -16.47 -11.64
C PRO A 54 -21.19 -17.26 -12.91
N THR A 55 -20.96 -16.54 -14.00
CA THR A 55 -20.62 -17.15 -15.30
C THR A 55 -19.33 -16.56 -15.86
N GLY A 56 -18.51 -17.41 -16.48
CA GLY A 56 -17.23 -17.02 -17.06
C GLY A 56 -16.02 -17.32 -16.19
N SER A 57 -14.86 -16.80 -16.61
CA SER A 57 -13.59 -17.01 -15.93
C SER A 57 -13.28 -15.86 -14.99
N ALA A 58 -12.77 -16.15 -13.78
CA ALA A 58 -12.26 -15.15 -12.83
C ALA A 58 -10.99 -14.40 -13.31
N ARG A 59 -10.56 -14.60 -14.57
CA ARG A 59 -9.40 -13.93 -15.16
C ARG A 59 -9.79 -12.58 -15.76
N LEU A 60 -9.78 -11.56 -14.91
CA LEU A 60 -9.91 -10.16 -15.33
C LEU A 60 -8.56 -9.64 -15.87
N ARG A 61 -8.61 -8.95 -17.01
CA ARG A 61 -7.46 -8.19 -17.52
C ARG A 61 -7.37 -6.87 -16.75
N LEU A 62 -6.60 -6.87 -15.66
CA LEU A 62 -6.26 -5.65 -14.96
C LEU A 62 -5.40 -4.77 -15.87
N SER A 63 -5.70 -3.47 -15.90
CA SER A 63 -4.95 -2.54 -16.75
C SER A 63 -3.50 -2.40 -16.26
N ALA A 64 -2.56 -2.20 -17.20
CA ALA A 64 -1.14 -1.97 -16.86
C ALA A 64 -0.92 -0.73 -15.96
N LYS A 65 -1.91 0.16 -15.83
CA LYS A 65 -1.85 1.33 -14.95
C LYS A 65 -1.64 0.97 -13.47
N PHE A 66 -2.24 -0.13 -13.00
CA PHE A 66 -2.03 -0.61 -11.63
C PHE A 66 -0.56 -0.98 -11.38
N TYR A 67 0.08 -1.58 -12.37
CA TYR A 67 1.50 -1.92 -12.30
C TYR A 67 2.40 -0.69 -12.28
N LEU A 68 2.11 0.32 -13.12
CA LEU A 68 2.89 1.56 -13.14
C LEU A 68 2.84 2.29 -11.79
N VAL A 69 1.66 2.36 -11.17
CA VAL A 69 1.51 2.96 -9.82
C VAL A 69 2.26 2.14 -8.77
N ALA A 70 2.16 0.81 -8.80
CA ALA A 70 2.86 -0.06 -7.86
C ALA A 70 4.39 0.04 -7.99
N MET A 71 4.90 0.07 -9.22
CA MET A 71 6.33 0.23 -9.50
C MET A 71 6.85 1.59 -9.01
N LEU A 72 6.09 2.67 -9.27
CA LEU A 72 6.43 4.01 -8.75
C LEU A 72 6.43 4.04 -7.22
N PHE A 73 5.43 3.42 -6.59
CA PHE A 73 5.35 3.35 -5.13
C PHE A 73 6.59 2.68 -4.53
N VAL A 74 7.04 1.56 -5.09
CA VAL A 74 8.25 0.86 -4.62
C VAL A 74 9.50 1.72 -4.79
N ILE A 75 9.65 2.39 -5.94
CA ILE A 75 10.80 3.28 -6.18
C ILE A 75 10.80 4.43 -5.17
N PHE A 76 9.66 5.10 -5.01
CA PHE A 76 9.54 6.23 -4.08
C PHE A 76 9.71 5.82 -2.62
N ASP A 77 9.26 4.62 -2.23
CA ASP A 77 9.44 4.08 -0.88
C ASP A 77 10.93 3.83 -0.55
N VAL A 78 11.68 3.30 -1.52
CA VAL A 78 13.15 3.15 -1.40
C VAL A 78 13.85 4.51 -1.33
N GLU A 79 13.40 5.50 -2.10
CA GLU A 79 13.94 6.86 -2.05
C GLU A 79 13.67 7.55 -0.71
N ALA A 80 12.48 7.33 -0.13
CA ALA A 80 12.13 7.81 1.20
C ALA A 80 13.02 7.16 2.29
N LEU A 81 13.38 5.88 2.15
CA LEU A 81 14.34 5.23 3.04
C LEU A 81 15.71 5.93 3.01
N PHE A 82 16.22 6.32 1.84
CA PHE A 82 17.48 7.07 1.74
C PHE A 82 17.39 8.45 2.39
N LEU A 83 16.29 9.17 2.17
CA LEU A 83 16.04 10.45 2.84
C LEU A 83 15.94 10.30 4.35
N PHE A 84 15.33 9.24 4.85
CA PHE A 84 15.26 8.95 6.27
C PHE A 84 16.64 8.66 6.86
N ALA A 85 17.45 7.85 6.18
CA ALA A 85 18.82 7.54 6.61
C ALA A 85 19.68 8.82 6.72
N TRP A 86 19.56 9.72 5.74
CA TRP A 86 20.18 11.05 5.81
C TRP A 86 19.57 11.92 6.92
N ALA A 87 18.24 11.91 7.09
CA ALA A 87 17.53 12.72 8.07
C ALA A 87 17.98 12.42 9.52
N VAL A 88 18.33 11.17 9.82
CA VAL A 88 18.82 10.75 11.14
C VAL A 88 20.21 11.34 11.45
N SER A 89 21.04 11.61 10.44
CA SER A 89 22.43 12.09 10.59
C SER A 89 22.70 13.46 9.94
N VAL A 90 21.68 14.32 9.87
CA VAL A 90 21.79 15.66 9.24
C VAL A 90 22.88 16.51 9.88
N ARG A 91 23.04 16.42 11.21
CA ARG A 91 24.01 17.24 11.95
C ARG A 91 25.45 16.84 11.63
N GLU A 92 25.68 15.55 11.45
CA GLU A 92 26.98 14.95 11.15
C GLU A 92 27.35 15.16 9.67
N SER A 93 26.35 15.17 8.79
CA SER A 93 26.54 15.34 7.34
C SER A 93 26.82 16.79 6.92
N GLY A 94 26.42 17.76 7.75
CA GLY A 94 26.68 19.18 7.52
C GLY A 94 26.11 19.73 6.20
N TRP A 95 26.74 20.78 5.67
CA TRP A 95 26.27 21.46 4.46
C TRP A 95 26.36 20.60 3.19
N ALA A 96 27.37 19.71 3.12
CA ALA A 96 27.52 18.80 1.98
C ALA A 96 26.33 17.83 1.88
N GLY A 97 25.95 17.20 2.99
CA GLY A 97 24.77 16.32 3.02
C GLY A 97 23.47 17.05 2.69
N LEU A 98 23.33 18.31 3.10
CA LEU A 98 22.16 19.11 2.73
C LEU A 98 22.07 19.36 1.22
N ILE A 99 23.19 19.66 0.56
CA ILE A 99 23.25 19.85 -0.89
C ILE A 99 22.91 18.53 -1.59
N GLU A 100 23.51 17.41 -1.16
CA GLU A 100 23.24 16.09 -1.73
C GLU A 100 21.76 15.70 -1.59
N ALA A 101 21.17 15.87 -0.41
CA ALA A 101 19.75 15.59 -0.18
C ALA A 101 18.84 16.51 -1.01
N THR A 102 19.19 17.79 -1.17
CA THR A 102 18.42 18.73 -2.00
C THR A 102 18.46 18.33 -3.47
N VAL A 103 19.63 17.96 -3.99
CA VAL A 103 19.79 17.47 -5.37
C VAL A 103 19.03 16.16 -5.55
N PHE A 104 19.11 15.24 -4.58
CA PHE A 104 18.38 13.99 -4.61
C PHE A 104 16.86 14.24 -4.71
N ILE A 105 16.30 15.06 -3.83
CA ILE A 105 14.87 15.44 -3.86
C ILE A 105 14.49 16.09 -5.19
N ALA A 106 15.33 16.98 -5.73
CA ALA A 106 15.07 17.62 -7.02
C ALA A 106 14.98 16.59 -8.16
N ILE A 107 15.82 15.56 -8.16
CA ILE A 107 15.75 14.46 -9.13
C ILE A 107 14.44 13.67 -8.96
N LEU A 108 14.02 13.38 -7.72
CA LEU A 108 12.74 12.68 -7.47
C LEU A 108 11.55 13.48 -8.01
N LEU A 109 11.54 14.78 -7.72
CA LEU A 109 10.50 15.70 -8.20
C LEU A 109 10.49 15.76 -9.73
N ALA A 110 11.66 15.78 -10.38
CA ALA A 110 11.74 15.75 -11.84
C ALA A 110 11.16 14.45 -12.42
N GLY A 111 11.46 13.30 -11.81
CA GLY A 111 10.89 12.01 -12.21
C GLY A 111 9.36 11.97 -12.03
N LEU A 112 8.86 12.47 -10.91
CA LEU A 112 7.43 12.56 -10.63
C LEU A 112 6.72 13.48 -11.63
N VAL A 113 7.29 14.66 -11.90
CA VAL A 113 6.75 15.61 -12.89
C VAL A 113 6.73 14.98 -14.28
N TYR A 114 7.81 14.31 -14.69
CA TYR A 114 7.86 13.61 -15.98
C TYR A 114 6.72 12.58 -16.12
N LEU A 115 6.54 11.76 -15.08
CA LEU A 115 5.53 10.71 -15.09
C LEU A 115 4.10 11.28 -15.08
N TRP A 116 3.88 12.37 -14.35
CA TRP A 116 2.63 13.11 -14.36
C TRP A 116 2.32 13.67 -15.75
N ARG A 117 3.33 14.23 -16.44
CA ARG A 117 3.18 14.77 -17.81
C ARG A 117 2.84 13.70 -18.84
N ILE A 118 3.27 12.45 -18.63
CA ILE A 118 2.94 11.31 -19.48
C ILE A 118 1.52 10.76 -19.21
N GLY A 119 0.85 11.24 -18.15
CA GLY A 119 -0.48 10.77 -17.78
C GLY A 119 -0.47 9.35 -17.20
N ALA A 120 0.68 8.88 -16.70
CA ALA A 120 0.78 7.59 -16.01
C ALA A 120 -0.03 7.58 -14.71
N LEU A 121 -0.30 8.76 -14.13
CA LEU A 121 -1.18 8.95 -12.98
C LEU A 121 -2.66 9.19 -13.35
N ASP A 122 -3.01 9.28 -14.65
CA ASP A 122 -4.38 9.59 -15.06
C ASP A 122 -5.29 8.35 -14.98
N TRP A 123 -6.17 8.38 -13.98
CA TRP A 123 -7.19 7.36 -13.74
C TRP A 123 -8.46 7.56 -14.59
N ALA A 124 -8.74 8.79 -15.01
CA ALA A 124 -9.97 9.11 -15.73
C ALA A 124 -9.89 8.70 -17.22
N PRO A 125 -10.99 8.20 -17.81
CA PRO A 125 -11.06 7.85 -19.23
C PRO A 125 -11.27 9.12 -20.07
N GLU A 126 -10.39 10.12 -19.97
CA GLU A 126 -10.51 11.32 -20.83
C GLU A 126 -10.39 10.98 -22.31
N ALA A 127 -9.59 9.97 -22.65
CA ALA A 127 -9.49 9.42 -24.00
C ALA A 127 -10.84 8.89 -24.54
N ARG A 128 -11.72 8.35 -23.67
CA ARG A 128 -13.06 7.87 -24.06
C ARG A 128 -14.03 9.04 -24.31
N ARG A 129 -13.95 10.09 -23.49
CA ARG A 129 -14.78 11.30 -23.61
C ARG A 129 -14.47 12.10 -24.88
N LYS A 130 -13.18 12.25 -25.22
CA LYS A 130 -12.74 12.91 -26.47
C LYS A 130 -13.14 12.10 -27.72
N ARG A 131 -13.05 10.77 -27.69
CA ARG A 131 -13.45 9.91 -28.82
C ARG A 131 -14.97 9.93 -29.05
N GLN A 132 -15.77 9.96 -27.99
CA GLN A 132 -17.24 10.06 -28.10
C GLN A 132 -17.68 11.45 -28.59
N ALA A 133 -17.00 12.53 -28.20
CA ALA A 133 -17.30 13.87 -28.69
C ALA A 133 -17.03 14.00 -30.20
N LYS A 134 -15.97 13.35 -30.71
CA LYS A 134 -15.60 13.34 -32.14
C LYS A 134 -16.50 12.46 -33.02
N LEU A 135 -17.28 11.56 -32.43
CA LEU A 135 -18.22 10.66 -33.12
C LEU A 135 -19.66 11.22 -33.17
N LYS A 136 -19.92 12.34 -32.45
CA LYS A 136 -21.21 13.05 -32.45
C LYS A 136 -21.22 14.29 -33.34
N GLN A 137 -20.10 14.60 -34.01
CA GLN A 137 -19.99 15.57 -35.10
C GLN A 137 -19.91 14.80 -36.42
#